data_AF-E7GU92-F1
#
_entry.id   AF-E7GU92-F1
#
_cell.length_a   1.000
_cell.length_b   1.000
_cell.length_c   1.000
_cell.angle_alpha   90.00
_cell.angle_beta   90.00
_cell.angle_gamma   90.00
#
_symmetry.space_group_name_H-M   'P 1'
#
loop_
_entity.id
_entity.type
_entity.pdbx_description
1 polymer ?
#
loop_
_entity_poly.entity_id
_entity_poly.type
_entity_poly.pdbx_seq_one_letter_code
_entity_poly.pdbx_strand_id
1 'polypeptide(L)' 'MQSISYSLLCRWFKAAVLPLDAALYAELMERSQALRCRECGTLFSPRRPNCLYCPDCAKKRKRQSKKLWARKHREHA' A
#
# COMPACT_ATOMS: atom_id res chain seq x y z
N MET A 1 -12.80 3.78 -31.98
CA MET A 1 -12.34 2.44 -31.55
C MET A 1 -11.95 2.53 -30.09
N GLN A 2 -12.71 1.91 -29.18
CA GLN A 2 -12.40 1.91 -27.75
C GLN A 2 -11.38 0.80 -27.47
N SER A 3 -10.20 1.18 -26.98
CA SER A 3 -9.16 0.25 -26.54
C SER A 3 -9.64 -0.47 -25.28
N ILE A 4 -10.25 -1.64 -25.46
CA ILE A 4 -10.52 -2.54 -24.33
C ILE A 4 -9.17 -3.10 -23.93
N SER A 5 -8.51 -2.45 -22.97
CA SER A 5 -7.33 -3.03 -22.33
C SER A 5 -7.78 -4.36 -21.73
N TYR A 6 -7.23 -5.46 -22.22
CA TYR A 6 -7.45 -6.83 -21.71
C TYR A 6 -6.89 -7.02 -20.27
N SER A 7 -6.90 -5.98 -19.45
CA SER A 7 -6.72 -6.14 -18.01
C SER A 7 -8.01 -6.73 -17.46
N LEU A 8 -7.87 -7.80 -16.67
CA LEU A 8 -8.93 -8.45 -15.88
C LEU A 8 -9.59 -7.49 -14.85
N LEU A 9 -9.28 -6.19 -14.90
CA LEU A 9 -9.72 -5.13 -14.00
C LEU A 9 -10.42 -3.99 -14.76
N CYS A 10 -10.88 -4.23 -15.99
CA CYS A 10 -11.66 -3.25 -16.74
C CYS A 10 -12.95 -2.87 -15.99
N ARG A 11 -13.49 -1.66 -16.23
CA ARG A 11 -14.65 -1.13 -15.48
C ARG A 11 -15.86 -2.05 -15.55
N TRP A 12 -16.14 -2.66 -16.70
CA TRP A 12 -17.24 -3.58 -16.87
C TRP A 12 -17.07 -4.84 -16.00
N PHE A 13 -15.90 -5.47 -16.02
CA PHE A 13 -15.62 -6.66 -15.21
C PHE A 13 -15.80 -6.38 -13.71
N LYS A 14 -15.33 -5.22 -13.23
CA LYS A 14 -15.53 -4.79 -11.84
C LYS A 14 -16.98 -4.56 -11.45
N ALA A 15 -17.80 -4.06 -12.37
CA ALA A 15 -19.20 -3.72 -12.09
C ALA A 15 -20.17 -4.88 -12.32
N ALA A 16 -19.85 -5.78 -13.25
CA ALA A 16 -20.75 -6.82 -13.72
C ALA A 16 -20.37 -8.23 -13.26
N VAL A 17 -19.12 -8.49 -12.87
CA VAL A 17 -18.65 -9.84 -12.50
C VAL A 17 -18.31 -9.91 -11.02
N LEU A 18 -17.51 -8.96 -10.52
CA LEU A 18 -17.07 -8.97 -9.12
C LEU A 18 -18.20 -8.92 -8.07
N PRO A 19 -19.35 -8.26 -8.30
CA PRO A 19 -20.45 -8.31 -7.34
C PRO A 19 -21.17 -9.67 -7.26
N LEU A 20 -21.07 -10.51 -8.30
CA LEU A 20 -21.67 -11.84 -8.31
C LEU A 20 -20.77 -12.90 -7.68
N ASP A 21 -19.47 -12.62 -7.55
CA ASP A 21 -18.50 -13.56 -7.00
C ASP A 21 -17.59 -12.86 -5.97
N ALA A 22 -18.02 -12.92 -4.72
CA ALA A 22 -17.31 -12.32 -3.59
C ALA A 22 -15.96 -13.01 -3.31
N ALA A 23 -15.82 -14.31 -3.64
CA ALA A 23 -14.58 -15.04 -3.45
C ALA A 23 -13.53 -14.56 -4.46
N LEU A 24 -13.91 -14.46 -5.74
CA LEU A 24 -13.07 -13.92 -6.80
C LEU A 24 -12.68 -12.46 -6.53
N TYR A 25 -13.61 -11.64 -6.01
CA TYR A 25 -13.31 -10.27 -5.61
C TYR A 25 -12.25 -10.19 -4.52
N ALA A 26 -12.37 -11.00 -3.48
CA ALA A 26 -11.41 -11.04 -2.38
C ALA A 26 -10.01 -11.42 -2.88
N GLU A 27 -9.90 -12.49 -3.67
CA GLU A 27 -8.62 -12.99 -4.19
C GLU A 27 -7.90 -11.96 -5.09
N LEU A 28 -8.65 -11.28 -5.96
CA LEU A 28 -8.11 -10.25 -6.85
C LEU A 28 -7.71 -8.98 -6.09
N MET A 29 -8.56 -8.52 -5.16
CA MET A 29 -8.28 -7.30 -4.41
C MET A 29 -7.13 -7.48 -3.43
N GLU A 30 -7.04 -8.63 -2.75
CA GLU A 30 -5.98 -8.94 -1.79
C GLU A 30 -4.60 -8.93 -2.45
N ARG A 31 -4.47 -9.50 -3.65
CA ARG A 31 -3.22 -9.42 -4.45
C ARG A 31 -2.92 -8.00 -4.92
N SER A 32 -3.94 -7.23 -5.30
CA SER A 32 -3.76 -5.86 -5.81
C SER A 32 -3.41 -4.84 -4.73
N GLN A 33 -3.81 -5.09 -3.49
CA GLN A 33 -3.59 -4.19 -2.37
C GLN A 33 -2.20 -4.34 -1.75
N ALA A 34 -1.50 -5.46 -1.99
CA ALA A 34 -0.16 -5.67 -1.45
C ALA A 34 0.87 -4.74 -2.11
N LEU A 35 1.46 -3.84 -1.32
CA LEU A 35 2.60 -3.01 -1.71
C LEU A 35 3.91 -3.63 -1.23
N ARG A 36 5.00 -3.40 -1.95
CA ARG A 36 6.36 -3.72 -1.47
C ARG A 36 6.91 -2.58 -0.63
N CYS A 37 7.42 -2.90 0.55
CA CYS A 37 8.11 -1.94 1.39
C CYS A 37 9.39 -1.44 0.71
N ARG A 38 9.59 -0.12 0.61
CA ARG A 38 10.81 0.45 0.02
C ARG A 38 12.09 0.20 0.81
N GLU A 39 11.98 -0.19 2.08
CA GLU A 39 13.16 -0.49 2.93
C GLU A 39 13.50 -1.98 2.96
N CYS A 40 12.52 -2.85 3.21
CA CYS A 40 12.78 -4.28 3.41
C CYS A 40 12.25 -5.18 2.28
N GLY A 41 11.56 -4.63 1.28
CA GLY A 41 11.00 -5.39 0.15
C GLY A 41 9.78 -6.25 0.48
N THR A 42 9.47 -6.47 1.76
CA THR A 42 8.34 -7.27 2.22
C THR A 42 7.01 -6.73 1.67
N LEU A 43 6.15 -7.65 1.21
CA LEU A 43 4.78 -7.33 0.84
C LEU A 43 3.98 -6.99 2.10
N PHE A 44 3.20 -5.92 2.04
CA PHE A 44 2.32 -5.51 3.13
C PHE A 44 1.04 -4.90 2.57
N SER A 45 -0.06 -5.05 3.30
CA SER A 45 -1.31 -4.35 2.99
C SER A 45 -1.25 -2.92 3.57
N PRO A 46 -1.28 -1.88 2.73
CA PRO A 46 -1.20 -0.51 3.18
C PRO A 46 -2.57 -0.05 3.71
N ARG A 47 -2.58 0.64 4.85
CA ARG A 47 -3.81 1.25 5.38
C ARG A 47 -4.31 2.44 4.54
N ARG A 48 -3.41 3.06 3.76
CA ARG A 48 -3.68 4.21 2.89
C ARG A 48 -2.96 3.99 1.55
N PRO A 49 -3.51 4.43 0.40
CA PRO A 49 -2.94 4.15 -0.92
C PRO A 49 -1.50 4.65 -1.10
N ASN A 50 -1.08 5.67 -0.34
CA ASN A 50 0.23 6.30 -0.46
C ASN A 50 1.25 5.79 0.58
N CYS A 51 1.02 4.66 1.24
CA CYS A 51 1.99 4.10 2.18
C CYS A 51 3.21 3.52 1.43
N LEU A 52 4.41 3.98 1.78
CA LEU A 52 5.66 3.56 1.15
C LEU A 52 6.42 2.46 1.92
N TYR A 53 6.08 2.27 3.19
CA TYR A 53 6.81 1.41 4.12
C TYR A 53 5.85 0.48 4.86
N CYS A 54 6.29 -0.75 5.10
CA CYS A 54 5.58 -1.66 5.99
C CYS A 54 5.49 -1.08 7.41
N PRO A 55 4.56 -1.57 8.25
CA PRO A 55 4.35 -1.04 9.59
C PRO A 55 5.62 -0.97 10.45
N ASP A 56 6.51 -1.94 10.33
CA ASP A 56 7.73 -2.00 11.14
C ASP A 56 8.79 -1.00 10.68
N CYS A 57 9.03 -0.91 9.36
CA CYS A 57 9.90 0.12 8.78
C CYS A 57 9.39 1.53 9.08
N ALA A 58 8.08 1.77 8.95
CA ALA A 58 7.48 3.05 9.30
C ALA A 58 7.67 3.41 10.78
N LYS A 59 7.51 2.44 11.70
CA LYS A 59 7.79 2.62 13.14
C LYS A 59 9.26 2.94 13.39
N LYS A 60 10.20 2.23 12.75
CA LYS A 60 11.65 2.47 12.88
C LYS A 60 11.99 3.89 12.45
N ARG A 61 11.52 4.33 11.29
CA ARG A 61 11.71 5.70 10.80
C ARG A 61 11.14 6.76 11.72
N LYS A 62 9.92 6.55 12.24
CA LYS A 62 9.31 7.48 13.21
C LYS A 62 10.17 7.62 14.47
N ARG A 63 10.73 6.51 14.97
CA ARG A 63 11.65 6.53 16.12
C ARG A 63 12.94 7.30 15.80
N GLN A 64 13.55 7.05 14.64
CA GLN A 64 14.76 7.76 14.21
C GLN A 64 14.53 9.27 14.04
N SER A 65 13.44 9.67 13.37
CA SER A 65 13.07 11.07 13.20
C SER A 65 12.91 11.77 14.55
N LYS A 66 12.24 11.14 15.53
CA LYS A 66 12.14 11.66 16.90
C LYS A 66 13.50 11.81 17.58
N LYS A 67 14.40 10.82 17.46
CA LYS A 67 15.76 10.89 18.02
C LYS A 67 16.57 12.04 17.41
N LEU A 68 16.48 12.20 16.09
CA LEU A 68 17.16 13.29 15.36
C LEU A 68 16.62 14.66 15.77
N TRP A 69 15.31 14.79 15.89
CA TRP A 69 14.66 16.00 16.37
C TRP A 69 15.12 16.36 17.79
N ALA A 70 15.09 15.39 18.72
CA ALA A 70 15.54 15.61 20.10
C ALA A 70 17.04 15.96 20.19
N ARG A 71 17.89 15.40 19.32
CA ARG A 71 19.31 15.79 19.25
C ARG A 71 19.46 17.25 18.84
N LYS A 72 18.83 17.66 17.74
CA LYS A 72 18.85 19.06 17.28
C LYS A 72 18.33 20.03 18.33
N HIS A 73 17.21 19.71 18.97
CA HIS A 73 16.61 20.59 19.99
C HIS A 73 17.40 20.64 21.31
N ARG A 74 18.29 19.68 21.58
CA ARG A 74 19.25 19.77 22.71
C ARG A 74 20.50 20.56 22.37
N GLU A 75 20.86 20.66 21.09
CA GLU A 75 21.99 21.49 20.63
C GLU A 75 21.61 22.99 20.61
N HIS A 76 20.31 23.31 20.63
CA HIS A 76 19.77 24.68 20.64
C HIS A 76 19.24 25.15 22.00
N ALA A 77 19.38 24.35 23.06
CA ALA A 77 18.95 24.67 24.43
C ALA A 77 20.17 24.79 25.34
#